data_AF-A0A258H1N8-F1
#
_entry.id   AF-A0A258H1N8-F1
#
_cell.length_a   1.000
_cell.length_b   1.000
_cell.length_c   1.000
_cell.angle_alpha   90.00
_cell.angle_beta   90.00
_cell.angle_gamma   90.00
#
_symmetry.space_group_name_H-M   'P 1'
#
loop_
_entity.id
_entity.type
_entity.pdbx_description
1 polymer ?
#
loop_
_entity_poly.entity_id
_entity_poly.type
_entity_poly.pdbx_seq_one_letter_code
_entity_poly.pdbx_strand_id
1 'polypeptide(L)'
;MGTALKRIARVKHIQEVLTQQWSVLATLTPTEYAEFRGFLANSSGFQSHQYRAFEFLLGNKNARMLSVFESDPVGHAALTEALEAPSLYDEFLRFLARAGFAIPASVLERDVTLAHVFTPELVPVFRQIYEGAHDADALQWRVYEACEELVDLEDNFHFWRFRHMRTVNRTIGIKAGTGGSSGVDFLKRAWRGAWMGPSLFRRGGATLHYVGPADTDAAGIALPGVLLPGFTDHHVHLQLHPADALEPLAAGGLSRVIDLGGDPDVLAVLAEPDPFAAALEFAGAFLTAPGGYPSDRAWAPAGSWREIASADDAELAVAEQVAAGASRIKIALNADAGPVWDDALLAEVVAEVRAAGLPVVAHVEGAGQAERAIDAGVDVLAHAPFSEVLPSTLVARAVAQGQRWVSTLAIHEPAERAIALENVRGFRAAGGELLYGTDLGNGEQPLGLNPAELAALAEAGLDETAVLRALVGGFGRGRWKKRVTWMPGRPTAITDLAGAVSLGVGDLEAAGR
;
A
#
# COMPACT_ATOMS: atom_id res chain seq x y z
N MET A 1 -12.65 -22.07 -31.44
CA MET A 1 -13.04 -20.78 -30.83
C MET A 1 -14.50 -20.74 -30.38
N GLY A 2 -15.50 -20.93 -31.27
CA GLY A 2 -16.93 -20.79 -30.90
C GLY A 2 -17.39 -21.58 -29.66
N THR A 3 -16.98 -22.85 -29.50
CA THR A 3 -17.31 -23.63 -28.29
C THR A 3 -16.69 -23.04 -27.01
N ALA A 4 -15.49 -22.46 -27.10
CA ALA A 4 -14.81 -21.82 -25.97
C ALA A 4 -15.52 -20.53 -25.57
N LEU A 5 -15.83 -19.66 -26.54
CA LEU A 5 -16.60 -18.43 -26.30
C LEU A 5 -17.98 -18.72 -25.69
N LYS A 6 -18.68 -19.77 -26.17
CA LYS A 6 -19.95 -20.18 -25.56
C LYS A 6 -19.81 -20.63 -24.10
N ARG A 7 -18.67 -21.22 -23.73
CA ARG A 7 -18.36 -21.58 -22.34
C ARG A 7 -17.99 -20.36 -21.52
N ILE A 8 -17.21 -19.42 -22.06
CA ILE A 8 -16.88 -18.15 -21.40
C ILE A 8 -18.16 -17.35 -21.10
N ALA A 9 -19.09 -17.25 -22.05
CA ALA A 9 -20.40 -16.62 -21.81
C ALA A 9 -21.15 -17.27 -20.62
N ARG A 10 -21.07 -18.59 -20.46
CA ARG A 10 -21.63 -19.27 -19.27
C ARG A 10 -20.88 -18.91 -17.99
N VAL A 11 -19.55 -18.84 -18.04
CA VAL A 11 -18.72 -18.44 -16.90
C VAL A 11 -19.07 -17.00 -16.46
N LYS A 12 -19.25 -16.06 -17.40
CA LYS A 12 -19.69 -14.69 -17.11
C LYS A 12 -21.02 -14.67 -16.35
N HIS A 13 -22.02 -15.43 -16.80
CA HIS A 13 -23.29 -15.54 -16.06
C HIS A 13 -23.14 -16.19 -14.68
N ILE A 14 -22.22 -17.14 -14.52
CA ILE A 14 -21.90 -17.69 -13.18
C ILE A 14 -21.30 -16.58 -12.30
N GLN A 15 -20.37 -15.78 -12.81
CA GLN A 15 -19.79 -14.65 -12.08
C GLN A 15 -20.84 -13.59 -11.71
N GLU A 16 -21.81 -13.32 -12.58
CA GLU A 16 -22.94 -12.44 -12.28
C GLU A 16 -23.75 -12.98 -11.10
N VAL A 17 -24.12 -14.26 -11.12
CA VAL A 17 -24.85 -14.91 -10.02
C VAL A 17 -24.04 -14.86 -8.72
N LEU A 18 -22.75 -15.17 -8.78
CA LEU A 18 -21.83 -15.08 -7.63
C LEU A 18 -21.75 -13.65 -7.08
N THR A 19 -21.76 -12.65 -7.96
CA THR A 19 -21.75 -11.25 -7.57
C THR A 19 -23.05 -10.82 -6.91
N GLN A 20 -24.19 -11.31 -7.41
CA GLN A 20 -25.51 -11.04 -6.84
C GLN A 20 -25.66 -11.62 -5.42
N GLN A 21 -24.97 -12.72 -5.09
CA GLN A 21 -24.96 -13.24 -3.70
C GLN A 21 -24.49 -12.19 -2.69
N TRP A 22 -23.57 -11.29 -3.08
CA TRP A 22 -23.13 -10.20 -2.21
C TRP A 22 -24.24 -9.20 -1.89
N SER A 23 -25.26 -9.05 -2.75
CA SER A 23 -26.40 -8.19 -2.48
C SER A 23 -27.28 -8.74 -1.36
N VAL A 24 -27.42 -10.08 -1.28
CA VAL A 24 -28.10 -10.76 -0.18
C VAL A 24 -27.28 -10.61 1.10
N LEU A 25 -25.99 -10.94 1.06
CA LEU A 25 -25.12 -10.80 2.24
C LEU A 25 -24.99 -9.35 2.73
N ALA A 26 -25.10 -8.36 1.84
CA ALA A 26 -25.07 -6.95 2.20
C ALA A 26 -26.31 -6.46 2.97
N THR A 27 -27.36 -7.27 3.11
CA THR A 27 -28.49 -6.96 4.00
C THR A 27 -28.16 -7.23 5.47
N LEU A 28 -27.14 -8.04 5.76
CA LEU A 28 -26.70 -8.32 7.13
C LEU A 28 -26.09 -7.06 7.77
N THR A 29 -26.65 -6.66 8.89
CA THR A 29 -26.11 -5.61 9.75
C THR A 29 -24.88 -6.12 10.52
N PRO A 30 -24.00 -5.22 10.99
CA PRO A 30 -22.90 -5.62 11.87
C PRO A 30 -23.34 -6.37 13.13
N THR A 31 -24.52 -6.03 13.66
CA THR A 31 -25.12 -6.69 14.84
C THR A 31 -25.48 -8.13 14.55
N GLU A 32 -26.25 -8.38 13.49
CA GLU A 32 -26.65 -9.75 13.09
C GLU A 32 -25.43 -10.61 12.74
N TYR A 33 -24.41 -10.02 12.10
CA TYR A 33 -23.17 -10.75 11.81
C TYR A 33 -22.40 -11.14 13.09
N ALA A 34 -22.37 -10.27 14.10
CA ALA A 34 -21.68 -10.55 15.35
C ALA A 34 -22.27 -11.75 16.12
N GLU A 35 -23.58 -11.97 16.00
CA GLU A 35 -24.30 -13.07 16.68
C GLU A 35 -23.78 -14.46 16.26
N PHE A 36 -23.35 -14.61 15.01
CA PHE A 36 -22.87 -15.90 14.51
C PHE A 36 -21.39 -15.94 14.10
N ARG A 37 -20.67 -14.80 14.15
CA ARG A 37 -19.24 -14.73 13.83
C ARG A 37 -18.42 -15.77 14.59
N GLY A 38 -18.75 -16.02 15.86
CA GLY A 38 -18.06 -17.01 16.69
C GLY A 38 -18.14 -18.44 16.16
N PHE A 39 -19.17 -18.79 15.38
CA PHE A 39 -19.33 -20.11 14.77
C PHE A 39 -18.53 -20.27 13.46
N LEU A 40 -18.04 -19.17 12.87
CA LEU A 40 -17.23 -19.20 11.64
C LEU A 40 -15.76 -19.61 11.88
N ALA A 41 -15.34 -19.77 13.13
CA ALA A 41 -14.01 -20.21 13.54
C ALA A 41 -12.88 -19.53 12.73
N ASN A 42 -11.94 -20.31 12.19
CA ASN A 42 -10.78 -19.81 11.42
C ASN A 42 -11.05 -19.63 9.92
N SER A 43 -12.29 -19.81 9.45
CA SER A 43 -12.60 -19.86 8.02
C SER A 43 -12.30 -18.52 7.34
N SER A 44 -11.33 -18.48 6.42
CA SER A 44 -10.90 -17.28 5.69
C SER A 44 -10.95 -17.48 4.18
N GLY A 45 -11.30 -16.42 3.44
CA GLY A 45 -11.14 -16.39 1.98
C GLY A 45 -9.69 -16.61 1.53
N PHE A 46 -8.71 -16.37 2.41
CA PHE A 46 -7.29 -16.66 2.16
C PHE A 46 -6.99 -18.17 2.04
N GLN A 47 -7.83 -19.01 2.66
CA GLN A 47 -7.75 -20.48 2.64
C GLN A 47 -8.69 -21.10 1.60
N SER A 48 -9.22 -20.32 0.66
CA SER A 48 -10.03 -20.88 -0.43
C SER A 48 -9.12 -21.33 -1.57
N HIS A 49 -8.83 -22.63 -1.64
CA HIS A 49 -8.04 -23.19 -2.74
C HIS A 49 -8.74 -22.99 -4.10
N GLN A 50 -10.07 -23.02 -4.15
CA GLN A 50 -10.83 -22.78 -5.39
C GLN A 50 -10.64 -21.34 -5.91
N TYR A 51 -10.66 -20.34 -5.02
CA TYR A 51 -10.41 -18.96 -5.39
C TYR A 51 -8.98 -18.79 -5.94
N ARG A 52 -7.99 -19.41 -5.30
CA ARG A 52 -6.59 -19.37 -5.75
C ARG A 52 -6.38 -20.10 -7.08
N ALA A 53 -7.05 -21.24 -7.27
CA ALA A 53 -7.02 -21.95 -8.54
C ALA A 53 -7.58 -21.07 -9.67
N PHE A 54 -8.67 -20.33 -9.42
CA PHE A 54 -9.20 -19.39 -10.39
C PHE A 54 -8.20 -18.27 -10.74
N GLU A 55 -7.50 -17.70 -9.76
CA GLU A 55 -6.43 -16.72 -10.02
C GLU A 55 -5.31 -17.30 -10.90
N PHE A 56 -4.89 -18.53 -10.63
CA PHE A 56 -3.82 -19.18 -11.41
C PHE A 56 -4.27 -19.47 -12.83
N LEU A 57 -5.52 -19.92 -13.01
CA LEU A 57 -6.11 -20.14 -14.33
C LEU A 57 -6.23 -18.85 -15.14
N LEU A 58 -6.41 -17.69 -14.50
CA LEU A 58 -6.40 -16.38 -15.17
C LEU A 58 -5.02 -15.76 -15.36
N GLY A 59 -3.95 -16.38 -14.83
CA GLY A 59 -2.57 -15.95 -15.06
C GLY A 59 -1.90 -15.22 -13.90
N ASN A 60 -2.60 -14.97 -12.79
CA ASN A 60 -2.01 -14.42 -11.56
C ASN A 60 -1.37 -15.54 -10.72
N LYS A 61 -0.29 -16.14 -11.24
CA LYS A 61 0.40 -17.30 -10.65
C LYS A 61 1.24 -16.91 -9.43
N ASN A 62 1.19 -17.69 -8.37
CA ASN A 62 2.00 -17.46 -7.17
C ASN A 62 2.30 -18.77 -6.43
N ALA A 63 3.48 -19.35 -6.68
CA ALA A 63 3.90 -20.59 -6.05
C ALA A 63 3.95 -20.52 -4.51
N ARG A 64 4.21 -19.34 -3.93
CA ARG A 64 4.26 -19.16 -2.47
C ARG A 64 2.91 -19.44 -1.80
N MET A 65 1.81 -19.39 -2.56
CA MET A 65 0.49 -19.71 -2.01
C MET A 65 0.32 -21.21 -1.70
N LEU A 66 1.13 -22.11 -2.28
CA LEU A 66 1.04 -23.54 -2.01
C LEU A 66 1.31 -23.88 -0.55
N SER A 67 2.24 -23.17 0.11
CA SER A 67 2.59 -23.41 1.52
C SER A 67 1.40 -23.19 2.46
N VAL A 68 0.46 -22.31 2.10
CA VAL A 68 -0.78 -22.06 2.86
C VAL A 68 -1.68 -23.31 2.92
N PHE A 69 -1.52 -24.22 1.96
CA PHE A 69 -2.35 -25.42 1.80
C PHE A 69 -1.59 -26.71 2.14
N GLU A 70 -0.39 -26.67 2.73
CA GLU A 70 0.37 -27.89 3.11
C GLU A 70 -0.42 -28.83 4.05
N SER A 71 -1.30 -28.25 4.88
CA SER A 71 -2.17 -29.01 5.78
C SER A 71 -3.44 -29.59 5.10
N ASP A 72 -3.71 -29.22 3.84
CA ASP A 72 -4.81 -29.71 3.00
C ASP A 72 -4.25 -30.36 1.72
N PRO A 73 -3.95 -31.67 1.74
CA PRO A 73 -3.34 -32.36 0.60
C PRO A 73 -4.18 -32.29 -0.69
N VAL A 74 -5.51 -32.21 -0.58
CA VAL A 74 -6.41 -32.13 -1.74
C VAL A 74 -6.36 -30.73 -2.35
N GLY A 75 -6.49 -29.70 -1.51
CA GLY A 75 -6.37 -28.31 -1.94
C GLY A 75 -4.99 -27.99 -2.51
N HIS A 76 -3.93 -28.50 -1.89
CA HIS A 76 -2.56 -28.36 -2.38
C HIS A 76 -2.39 -29.01 -3.76
N ALA A 77 -2.82 -30.26 -3.94
CA ALA A 77 -2.70 -30.95 -5.23
C ALA A 77 -3.45 -30.21 -6.36
N ALA A 78 -4.68 -29.77 -6.10
CA ALA A 78 -5.46 -29.01 -7.07
C ALA A 78 -4.80 -27.66 -7.44
N LEU A 79 -4.16 -26.99 -6.47
CA LEU A 79 -3.45 -25.74 -6.73
C LEU A 79 -2.13 -25.94 -7.45
N THR A 80 -1.38 -27.00 -7.14
CA THR A 80 -0.17 -27.37 -7.88
C THR A 80 -0.50 -27.61 -9.35
N GLU A 81 -1.55 -28.38 -9.63
CA GLU A 81 -2.04 -28.60 -10.99
C GLU A 81 -2.40 -27.27 -11.68
N ALA A 82 -3.17 -26.41 -11.00
CA ALA A 82 -3.56 -25.11 -11.56
C ALA A 82 -2.36 -24.16 -11.75
N LEU A 83 -1.32 -24.25 -10.93
CA LEU A 83 -0.10 -23.45 -11.03
C LEU A 83 0.73 -23.86 -12.24
N GLU A 84 0.95 -25.16 -12.41
CA GLU A 84 1.78 -25.76 -13.46
C GLU A 84 1.08 -25.78 -14.84
N ALA A 85 -0.25 -25.76 -14.86
CA ALA A 85 -1.01 -25.65 -16.10
C ALA A 85 -0.86 -24.25 -16.74
N PRO A 86 -0.88 -24.14 -18.08
CA PRO A 86 -1.02 -22.85 -18.75
C PRO A 86 -2.25 -22.08 -18.29
N SER A 87 -2.17 -20.76 -18.20
CA SER A 87 -3.35 -19.93 -17.99
C SER A 87 -4.24 -19.88 -19.24
N LEU A 88 -5.48 -19.43 -19.06
CA LEU A 88 -6.38 -19.14 -20.17
C LEU A 88 -5.76 -18.16 -21.18
N TYR A 89 -5.02 -17.16 -20.68
CA TYR A 89 -4.35 -16.18 -21.53
C TYR A 89 -3.17 -16.81 -22.30
N ASP A 90 -2.38 -17.70 -21.67
CA ASP A 90 -1.32 -18.44 -22.38
C ASP A 90 -1.87 -19.28 -23.52
N GLU A 91 -2.96 -19.99 -23.28
CA GLU A 91 -3.61 -20.80 -24.32
C GLU A 91 -4.21 -19.94 -25.43
N PHE A 92 -4.72 -18.75 -25.09
CA PHE A 92 -5.18 -17.78 -26.07
C PHE A 92 -4.02 -17.28 -26.95
N LEU A 93 -2.90 -16.86 -26.35
CA LEU A 93 -1.72 -16.41 -27.10
C LEU A 93 -1.12 -17.53 -27.96
N ARG A 94 -1.06 -18.77 -27.46
CA ARG A 94 -0.66 -19.94 -28.26
C ARG A 94 -1.62 -20.21 -29.41
N PHE A 95 -2.92 -19.99 -29.21
CA PHE A 95 -3.89 -20.04 -30.30
C PHE A 95 -3.63 -18.95 -31.34
N LEU A 96 -3.37 -17.71 -30.93
CA LEU A 96 -3.05 -16.61 -31.84
C LEU A 96 -1.82 -16.91 -32.68
N ALA A 97 -0.77 -17.48 -32.08
CA ALA A 97 0.42 -17.92 -32.80
C ALA A 97 0.09 -18.96 -33.88
N ARG A 98 -0.74 -19.97 -33.54
CA ARG A 98 -1.21 -20.98 -34.52
C ARG A 98 -2.11 -20.38 -35.61
N ALA A 99 -2.79 -19.28 -35.31
CA ALA A 99 -3.65 -18.54 -36.25
C ALA A 99 -2.86 -17.55 -37.13
N GLY A 100 -1.53 -17.44 -36.97
CA GLY A 100 -0.67 -16.63 -37.82
C GLY A 100 -0.33 -15.24 -37.27
N PHE A 101 -0.73 -14.91 -36.05
CA PHE A 101 -0.33 -13.67 -35.39
C PHE A 101 1.12 -13.76 -34.89
N ALA A 102 1.84 -12.64 -34.92
CA ALA A 102 3.26 -12.56 -34.60
C ALA A 102 3.52 -12.57 -33.07
N ILE A 103 3.16 -13.66 -32.41
CA ILE A 103 3.39 -13.84 -30.97
C ILE A 103 4.88 -14.17 -30.72
N PRO A 104 5.58 -13.46 -29.82
CA PRO A 104 6.99 -13.70 -29.53
C PRO A 104 7.25 -15.11 -28.95
N ALA A 105 8.37 -15.73 -29.34
CA ALA A 105 8.79 -17.04 -28.80
C ALA A 105 8.98 -16.99 -27.26
N SER A 106 9.50 -15.87 -26.74
CA SER A 106 9.66 -15.64 -25.30
C SER A 106 8.36 -15.73 -24.52
N VAL A 107 7.21 -15.47 -25.15
CA VAL A 107 5.88 -15.60 -24.54
C VAL A 107 5.36 -17.04 -24.65
N LEU A 108 5.61 -17.71 -25.77
CA LEU A 108 5.13 -19.08 -26.03
C LEU A 108 5.85 -20.12 -25.17
N GLU A 109 7.13 -19.90 -24.91
CA GLU A 109 8.05 -20.80 -24.21
C GLU A 109 8.32 -20.38 -22.76
N ARG A 110 7.59 -19.37 -22.26
CA ARG A 110 7.76 -18.87 -20.89
C ARG A 110 7.52 -19.95 -19.85
N ASP A 111 8.09 -19.75 -18.66
CA ASP A 111 7.70 -20.48 -17.46
C ASP A 111 6.26 -20.10 -17.07
N VAL A 112 5.33 -21.03 -17.23
CA VAL A 112 3.89 -20.83 -16.94
C VAL A 112 3.57 -20.83 -15.45
N THR A 113 4.51 -21.24 -14.60
CA THR A 113 4.36 -21.18 -13.13
C THR A 113 4.54 -19.76 -12.59
N LEU A 114 5.10 -18.86 -13.40
CA LEU A 114 5.24 -17.45 -13.10
C LEU A 114 4.06 -16.64 -13.63
N ALA A 115 3.72 -15.55 -12.92
CA ALA A 115 2.64 -14.66 -13.33
C ALA A 115 2.98 -13.97 -14.66
N HIS A 116 1.95 -13.73 -15.47
CA HIS A 116 2.16 -12.96 -16.70
C HIS A 116 2.54 -11.52 -16.35
N VAL A 117 3.57 -10.99 -17.03
CA VAL A 117 4.01 -9.59 -16.90
C VAL A 117 3.73 -8.83 -18.18
N PHE A 118 3.75 -7.50 -18.13
CA PHE A 118 3.58 -6.71 -19.35
C PHE A 118 4.70 -7.01 -20.36
N THR A 119 4.31 -7.32 -21.60
CA THR A 119 5.23 -7.64 -22.70
C THR A 119 5.01 -6.65 -23.84
N PRO A 120 5.88 -5.63 -24.02
CA PRO A 120 5.71 -4.60 -25.05
C PRO A 120 5.49 -5.13 -26.47
N GLU A 121 6.09 -6.26 -26.79
CA GLU A 121 6.04 -6.91 -28.11
C GLU A 121 4.66 -7.46 -28.46
N LEU A 122 3.76 -7.64 -27.48
CA LEU A 122 2.36 -8.02 -27.73
C LEU A 122 1.49 -6.82 -28.13
N VAL A 123 1.89 -5.58 -27.82
CA VAL A 123 1.09 -4.37 -28.10
C VAL A 123 0.79 -4.21 -29.59
N PRO A 124 1.77 -4.35 -30.52
CA PRO A 124 1.48 -4.29 -31.95
C PRO A 124 0.52 -5.38 -32.43
N VAL A 125 0.56 -6.58 -31.82
CA VAL A 125 -0.32 -7.70 -32.18
C VAL A 125 -1.76 -7.37 -31.82
N PHE A 126 -2.01 -6.92 -30.59
CA PHE A 126 -3.35 -6.52 -30.18
C PHE A 126 -3.85 -5.30 -30.93
N ARG A 127 -2.98 -4.33 -31.20
CA ARG A 127 -3.34 -3.19 -32.06
C ARG A 127 -3.85 -3.66 -33.43
N GLN A 128 -3.15 -4.59 -34.08
CA GLN A 128 -3.57 -5.16 -35.37
C GLN A 128 -4.93 -5.85 -35.27
N ILE A 129 -5.17 -6.62 -34.21
CA ILE A 129 -6.46 -7.30 -33.96
C ILE A 129 -7.61 -6.29 -33.87
N TYR A 130 -7.43 -5.21 -33.11
CA TYR A 130 -8.45 -4.20 -32.90
C TYR A 130 -8.68 -3.31 -34.13
N GLU A 131 -7.62 -2.94 -34.86
CA GLU A 131 -7.74 -2.17 -36.10
C GLU A 131 -8.47 -2.99 -37.19
N GLY A 132 -8.35 -4.32 -37.18
CA GLY A 132 -9.05 -5.24 -38.08
C GLY A 132 -10.47 -5.64 -37.65
N ALA A 133 -11.04 -5.05 -36.59
CA ALA A 133 -12.35 -5.44 -36.06
C ALA A 133 -13.52 -5.24 -37.06
N HIS A 134 -13.33 -4.41 -38.09
CA HIS A 134 -14.34 -4.17 -39.13
C HIS A 134 -14.08 -4.94 -40.43
N ASP A 135 -13.04 -5.78 -40.47
CA ASP A 135 -12.69 -6.56 -41.65
C ASP A 135 -13.72 -7.68 -41.88
N ALA A 136 -13.97 -8.00 -43.15
CA ALA A 136 -14.87 -9.10 -43.54
C ALA A 136 -14.31 -10.50 -43.24
N ASP A 137 -13.08 -10.60 -42.71
CA ASP A 137 -12.47 -11.88 -42.32
C ASP A 137 -13.11 -12.39 -41.01
N ALA A 138 -13.80 -13.52 -41.12
CA ALA A 138 -14.46 -14.18 -40.00
C ALA A 138 -13.49 -14.61 -38.88
N LEU A 139 -12.20 -14.81 -39.15
CA LEU A 139 -11.20 -15.12 -38.13
C LEU A 139 -10.79 -13.87 -37.35
N GLN A 140 -10.58 -12.73 -38.01
CA GLN A 140 -10.26 -11.46 -37.36
C GLN A 140 -11.35 -11.06 -36.37
N TRP A 141 -12.61 -11.07 -36.82
CA TRP A 141 -13.75 -10.78 -35.94
C TRP A 141 -13.79 -11.70 -34.71
N ARG A 142 -13.58 -13.01 -34.90
CA ARG A 142 -13.62 -13.98 -33.79
C ARG A 142 -12.47 -13.82 -32.80
N VAL A 143 -11.32 -13.34 -33.25
CA VAL A 143 -10.16 -13.06 -32.39
C VAL A 143 -10.41 -11.78 -31.60
N TYR A 144 -10.91 -10.74 -32.24
CA TYR A 144 -11.36 -9.51 -31.59
C TYR A 144 -12.44 -9.80 -30.53
N GLU A 145 -13.50 -10.55 -30.88
CA GLU A 145 -14.55 -10.99 -29.95
C GLU A 145 -13.96 -11.76 -28.76
N ALA A 146 -12.97 -12.63 -29.00
CA ALA A 146 -12.30 -13.35 -27.93
C ALA A 146 -11.51 -12.43 -26.99
N CYS A 147 -10.88 -11.36 -27.50
CA CYS A 147 -10.23 -10.36 -26.66
C CYS A 147 -11.24 -9.67 -25.74
N GLU A 148 -12.37 -9.20 -26.28
CA GLU A 148 -13.43 -8.53 -25.50
C GLU A 148 -14.03 -9.48 -24.45
N GLU A 149 -14.25 -10.75 -24.80
CA GLU A 149 -14.76 -11.76 -23.86
C GLU A 149 -13.79 -12.07 -22.71
N LEU A 150 -12.47 -11.94 -22.93
CA LEU A 150 -11.45 -12.08 -21.88
C LEU A 150 -11.37 -10.83 -20.99
N VAL A 151 -11.52 -9.64 -21.57
CA VAL A 151 -11.62 -8.38 -20.81
C VAL A 151 -12.85 -8.41 -19.90
N ASP A 152 -14.02 -8.79 -20.44
CA ASP A 152 -15.26 -8.96 -19.66
C ASP A 152 -15.08 -9.94 -18.48
N LEU A 153 -14.36 -11.03 -18.71
CA LEU A 153 -14.11 -12.07 -17.69
C LEU A 153 -13.27 -11.51 -16.53
N GLU A 154 -12.24 -10.72 -16.85
CA GLU A 154 -11.40 -10.02 -15.88
C GLU A 154 -12.21 -8.96 -15.11
N ASP A 155 -12.96 -8.11 -15.83
CA ASP A 155 -13.78 -7.05 -15.24
C ASP A 155 -14.83 -7.60 -14.28
N ASN A 156 -15.53 -8.67 -14.66
CA ASN A 156 -16.49 -9.33 -13.79
C ASN A 156 -15.85 -9.88 -12.50
N PHE A 157 -14.63 -10.40 -12.60
CA PHE A 157 -13.90 -10.88 -11.43
C PHE A 157 -13.43 -9.73 -10.53
N HIS A 158 -12.95 -8.62 -11.11
CA HIS A 158 -12.63 -7.40 -10.38
C HIS A 158 -13.86 -6.80 -9.69
N PHE A 159 -15.00 -6.77 -10.38
CA PHE A 159 -16.25 -6.30 -9.83
C PHE A 159 -16.74 -7.17 -8.66
N TRP A 160 -16.65 -8.49 -8.79
CA TRP A 160 -16.92 -9.42 -7.69
C TRP A 160 -16.03 -9.16 -6.47
N ARG A 161 -14.71 -8.98 -6.68
CA ARG A 161 -13.75 -8.66 -5.60
C ARG A 161 -14.07 -7.34 -4.91
N PHE A 162 -14.43 -6.33 -5.70
CA PHE A 162 -14.84 -5.03 -5.18
C PHE A 162 -16.11 -5.14 -4.34
N ARG A 163 -17.12 -5.86 -4.84
CA ARG A 163 -18.38 -6.13 -4.13
C ARG A 163 -18.14 -6.89 -2.83
N HIS A 164 -17.30 -7.92 -2.86
CA HIS A 164 -16.85 -8.65 -1.67
C HIS A 164 -16.21 -7.71 -0.65
N MET A 165 -15.21 -6.92 -1.05
CA MET A 165 -14.53 -5.95 -0.18
C MET A 165 -15.50 -4.95 0.44
N ARG A 166 -16.41 -4.38 -0.36
CA ARG A 166 -17.38 -3.37 0.11
C ARG A 166 -18.35 -3.97 1.11
N THR A 167 -18.86 -5.17 0.87
CA THR A 167 -19.76 -5.88 1.79
C THR A 167 -19.03 -6.20 3.10
N VAL A 168 -17.82 -6.77 3.04
CA VAL A 168 -17.00 -7.05 4.24
C VAL A 168 -16.69 -5.79 5.04
N ASN A 169 -16.28 -4.70 4.37
CA ASN A 169 -16.00 -3.42 5.03
C ASN A 169 -17.25 -2.84 5.72
N ARG A 170 -18.43 -3.01 5.13
CA ARG A 170 -19.70 -2.55 5.72
C ARG A 170 -20.13 -3.38 6.92
N THR A 171 -19.98 -4.70 6.87
CA THR A 171 -20.48 -5.63 7.90
C THR A 171 -19.47 -5.83 9.05
N ILE A 172 -18.18 -5.82 8.76
CA ILE A 172 -17.09 -6.16 9.70
C ILE A 172 -16.21 -4.95 10.06
N GLY A 173 -16.18 -3.91 9.22
CA GLY A 173 -15.30 -2.74 9.40
C GLY A 173 -13.82 -3.06 9.12
N ILE A 174 -12.92 -2.47 9.91
CA ILE A 174 -11.44 -2.67 9.83
C ILE A 174 -10.94 -3.87 10.65
N LYS A 175 -11.83 -4.72 11.19
CA LYS A 175 -11.43 -5.86 12.00
C LYS A 175 -10.72 -6.91 11.13
N ALA A 176 -9.78 -7.64 11.73
CA ALA A 176 -9.08 -8.74 11.08
C ALA A 176 -10.07 -9.78 10.52
N GLY A 177 -9.69 -10.39 9.39
CA GLY A 177 -10.41 -11.51 8.80
C GLY A 177 -10.35 -12.73 9.72
N THR A 178 -11.35 -13.59 9.65
CA THR A 178 -11.51 -14.77 10.51
C THR A 178 -10.37 -15.80 10.40
N GLY A 179 -9.53 -15.74 9.37
CA GLY A 179 -8.28 -16.52 9.30
C GLY A 179 -7.04 -15.64 9.18
N GLY A 180 -6.93 -14.64 10.05
CA GLY A 180 -5.67 -13.93 10.33
C GLY A 180 -5.27 -12.83 9.34
N SER A 181 -6.03 -12.60 8.25
CA SER A 181 -5.72 -11.51 7.33
C SER A 181 -6.05 -10.13 7.93
N SER A 182 -5.39 -9.06 7.48
CA SER A 182 -5.63 -7.68 7.90
C SER A 182 -6.99 -7.09 7.43
N GLY A 183 -7.97 -7.96 7.15
CA GLY A 183 -9.33 -7.58 6.76
C GLY A 183 -9.38 -6.83 5.43
N VAL A 184 -10.00 -5.65 5.42
CA VAL A 184 -10.22 -4.82 4.22
C VAL A 184 -8.91 -4.39 3.56
N ASP A 185 -7.83 -4.21 4.32
CA ASP A 185 -6.55 -3.75 3.75
C ASP A 185 -5.85 -4.85 2.93
N PHE A 186 -6.08 -6.13 3.25
CA PHE A 186 -5.66 -7.24 2.39
C PHE A 186 -6.36 -7.20 1.03
N LEU A 187 -7.66 -6.88 1.00
CA LEU A 187 -8.45 -6.77 -0.23
C LEU A 187 -8.09 -5.54 -1.06
N LYS A 188 -7.69 -4.43 -0.43
CA LYS A 188 -7.16 -3.23 -1.12
C LYS A 188 -5.83 -3.48 -1.83
N ARG A 189 -4.95 -4.34 -1.29
CA ARG A 189 -3.66 -4.66 -1.91
C ARG A 189 -3.81 -5.32 -3.29
N ALA A 190 -4.88 -6.07 -3.51
CA ALA A 190 -5.21 -6.68 -4.82
C ALA A 190 -5.66 -5.67 -5.90
N TRP A 191 -5.80 -4.37 -5.56
CA TRP A 191 -6.39 -3.34 -6.43
C TRP A 191 -5.45 -2.14 -6.70
N ARG A 192 -4.21 -2.13 -6.19
CA ARG A 192 -3.29 -0.98 -6.23
C ARG A 192 -2.20 -1.04 -7.32
N GLY A 193 -2.38 -1.86 -8.36
CA GLY A 193 -1.31 -2.18 -9.32
C GLY A 193 -1.47 -1.66 -10.75
N ALA A 194 -2.68 -1.31 -11.19
CA ALA A 194 -2.96 -1.01 -12.59
C ALA A 194 -3.46 0.43 -12.79
N TRP A 195 -3.00 1.07 -13.86
CA TRP A 195 -3.47 2.38 -14.28
C TRP A 195 -4.87 2.26 -14.87
N MET A 196 -5.82 3.02 -14.33
CA MET A 196 -7.26 2.83 -14.60
C MET A 196 -7.77 3.51 -15.87
N GLY A 197 -6.89 4.15 -16.66
CA GLY A 197 -7.28 4.95 -17.81
C GLY A 197 -8.20 6.13 -17.46
N PRO A 198 -8.90 6.70 -18.45
CA PRO A 198 -9.92 7.73 -18.21
C PRO A 198 -10.94 7.27 -17.17
N SER A 199 -11.12 8.05 -16.11
CA SER A 199 -11.88 7.65 -14.93
C SER A 199 -12.82 8.75 -14.48
N LEU A 200 -14.06 8.38 -14.15
CA LEU A 200 -15.07 9.28 -13.61
C LEU A 200 -15.06 9.26 -12.08
N PHE A 201 -14.95 10.44 -11.48
CA PHE A 201 -15.07 10.65 -10.04
C PHE A 201 -16.25 11.57 -9.73
N ARG A 202 -16.92 11.31 -8.62
CA ARG A 202 -17.96 12.18 -8.05
C ARG A 202 -17.41 12.87 -6.82
N ARG A 203 -17.45 14.20 -6.79
CA ARG A 203 -17.13 15.00 -5.62
C ARG A 203 -18.28 14.94 -4.61
N GLY A 204 -17.97 14.56 -3.37
CA GLY A 204 -18.87 14.61 -2.21
C GLY A 204 -18.29 15.54 -1.16
N GLY A 205 -18.61 16.84 -1.24
CA GLY A 205 -17.99 17.86 -0.39
C GLY A 205 -16.49 17.98 -0.64
N ALA A 206 -15.68 17.67 0.38
CA ALA A 206 -14.21 17.64 0.28
C ALA A 206 -13.66 16.29 -0.19
N THR A 207 -14.50 15.30 -0.47
CA THR A 207 -14.06 13.93 -0.84
C THR A 207 -14.29 13.62 -2.30
N LEU A 208 -13.46 12.73 -2.86
CA LEU A 208 -13.66 12.15 -4.19
C LEU A 208 -14.08 10.69 -4.07
N HIS A 209 -15.08 10.31 -4.87
CA HIS A 209 -15.56 8.95 -4.98
C HIS A 209 -15.37 8.46 -6.40
N TYR A 210 -14.58 7.41 -6.58
CA TYR A 210 -14.50 6.73 -7.87
C TYR A 210 -15.88 6.17 -8.26
N VAL A 211 -16.33 6.49 -9.48
CA VAL A 211 -17.62 6.04 -10.03
C VAL A 211 -17.42 4.89 -10.99
N GLY A 212 -16.40 4.97 -11.86
CA GLY A 212 -16.13 4.00 -12.91
C GLY A 212 -15.19 4.57 -13.98
N PRO A 213 -14.93 3.84 -15.07
CA PRO A 213 -14.30 4.39 -16.27
C PRO A 213 -15.09 5.59 -16.79
N ALA A 214 -14.40 6.55 -17.43
CA ALA A 214 -15.06 7.69 -18.05
C ALA A 214 -15.63 7.29 -19.42
N ASP A 215 -16.93 7.53 -19.61
CA ASP A 215 -17.59 7.48 -20.93
C ASP A 215 -17.48 8.86 -21.60
N THR A 216 -17.42 8.91 -22.94
CA THR A 216 -17.21 10.16 -23.70
C THR A 216 -18.33 11.20 -23.51
N ASP A 217 -19.51 10.77 -23.04
CA ASP A 217 -20.71 11.60 -22.93
C ASP A 217 -21.08 12.01 -21.49
N ALA A 218 -20.21 11.72 -20.52
CA ALA A 218 -20.49 12.07 -19.12
C ALA A 218 -20.36 13.60 -18.88
N ALA A 219 -21.46 14.24 -18.47
CA ALA A 219 -21.45 15.64 -18.06
C ALA A 219 -20.55 15.84 -16.82
N GLY A 220 -19.46 16.59 -16.96
CA GLY A 220 -18.50 16.82 -15.88
C GLY A 220 -17.35 17.74 -16.29
N ILE A 221 -16.45 18.00 -15.34
CA ILE A 221 -15.24 18.79 -15.53
C ILE A 221 -14.13 17.85 -15.99
N ALA A 222 -13.50 18.16 -17.11
CA ALA A 222 -12.37 17.37 -17.62
C ALA A 222 -11.08 17.82 -16.93
N LEU A 223 -10.50 16.95 -16.10
CA LEU A 223 -9.18 17.16 -15.52
C LEU A 223 -8.14 16.36 -16.33
N PRO A 224 -7.43 16.99 -17.29
CA PRO A 224 -6.40 16.30 -18.06
C PRO A 224 -5.24 15.91 -17.14
N GLY A 225 -4.60 14.77 -17.41
CA GLY A 225 -3.46 14.28 -16.64
C GLY A 225 -3.81 13.07 -15.79
N VAL A 226 -3.07 12.91 -14.69
CA VAL A 226 -3.13 11.74 -13.82
C VAL A 226 -3.48 12.18 -12.41
N LEU A 227 -4.51 11.55 -11.86
CA LEU A 227 -4.93 11.74 -10.48
C LEU A 227 -4.48 10.56 -9.64
N LEU A 228 -3.76 10.86 -8.57
CA LEU A 228 -3.23 9.91 -7.62
C LEU A 228 -3.76 10.21 -6.23
N PRO A 229 -3.77 9.19 -5.36
CA PRO A 229 -3.63 9.39 -3.94
C PRO A 229 -2.65 10.52 -3.57
N GLY A 230 -3.03 11.33 -2.57
CA GLY A 230 -2.13 12.35 -2.05
C GLY A 230 -0.83 11.76 -1.51
N PHE A 231 0.31 12.30 -1.93
CA PHE A 231 1.63 11.88 -1.46
C PHE A 231 1.82 12.19 0.03
N THR A 232 2.51 11.28 0.72
CA THR A 232 2.77 11.37 2.15
C THR A 232 4.27 11.26 2.44
N ASP A 233 4.80 12.21 3.19
CA ASP A 233 6.06 12.04 3.91
C ASP A 233 5.79 11.42 5.28
N HIS A 234 6.36 10.24 5.56
CA HIS A 234 6.09 9.49 6.78
C HIS A 234 7.05 9.80 7.95
N HIS A 235 8.01 10.73 7.78
CA HIS A 235 8.92 11.10 8.85
C HIS A 235 9.37 12.56 8.68
N VAL A 236 8.77 13.45 9.47
CA VAL A 236 9.16 14.86 9.58
C VAL A 236 9.20 15.30 11.05
N HIS A 237 9.79 16.47 11.31
CA HIS A 237 9.89 17.15 12.61
C HIS A 237 9.58 18.65 12.44
N LEU A 238 8.30 18.99 12.34
CA LEU A 238 7.83 20.33 11.98
C LEU A 238 8.06 21.39 13.05
N GLN A 239 8.19 21.02 14.32
CA GLN A 239 8.53 21.97 15.38
C GLN A 239 9.94 22.57 15.19
N LEU A 240 10.80 21.94 14.38
CA LEU A 240 12.11 22.45 14.01
C LEU A 240 12.05 23.43 12.82
N HIS A 241 10.87 23.63 12.23
CA HIS A 241 10.64 24.49 11.08
C HIS A 241 9.73 25.68 11.43
N PRO A 242 9.73 26.73 10.59
CA PRO A 242 8.73 27.79 10.68
C PRO A 242 7.30 27.23 10.65
N ALA A 243 6.39 27.87 11.38
CA ALA A 243 5.00 27.41 11.54
C ALA A 243 4.22 27.33 10.21
N ASP A 244 4.65 28.07 9.18
CA ASP A 244 4.07 28.07 7.84
C ASP A 244 4.61 26.96 6.94
N ALA A 245 5.51 26.08 7.40
CA ALA A 245 6.17 25.05 6.57
C ALA A 245 5.22 24.05 5.89
N LEU A 246 4.00 23.86 6.40
CA LEU A 246 2.99 22.98 5.79
C LEU A 246 2.50 23.49 4.43
N GLU A 247 2.48 24.81 4.19
CA GLU A 247 2.12 25.39 2.89
C GLU A 247 3.14 25.08 1.78
N PRO A 248 4.45 25.38 1.93
CA PRO A 248 5.45 25.02 0.95
C PRO A 248 5.62 23.50 0.82
N LEU A 249 5.36 22.69 1.86
CA LEU A 249 5.29 21.23 1.72
C LEU A 249 4.17 20.81 0.76
N ALA A 250 3.00 21.45 0.84
CA ALA A 250 1.91 21.23 -0.11
C ALA A 250 2.25 21.69 -1.52
N ALA A 251 2.83 22.89 -1.66
CA ALA A 251 3.31 23.40 -2.95
C ALA A 251 4.38 22.47 -3.56
N GLY A 252 5.20 21.83 -2.72
CA GLY A 252 6.21 20.85 -3.10
C GLY A 252 5.67 19.44 -3.37
N GLY A 253 4.35 19.27 -3.52
CA GLY A 253 3.71 18.05 -3.99
C GLY A 253 3.22 17.08 -2.90
N LEU A 254 3.47 17.39 -1.61
CA LEU A 254 3.00 16.55 -0.50
C LEU A 254 1.54 16.90 -0.14
N SER A 255 0.69 15.91 -0.01
CA SER A 255 -0.69 16.11 0.48
C SER A 255 -0.82 15.92 1.98
N ARG A 256 0.13 15.19 2.56
CA ARG A 256 0.16 14.85 3.97
C ARG A 256 1.60 14.68 4.44
N VAL A 257 1.83 14.96 5.72
CA VAL A 257 3.07 14.64 6.41
C VAL A 257 2.77 14.01 7.76
N ILE A 258 3.68 13.15 8.21
CA ILE A 258 3.63 12.48 9.50
C ILE A 258 4.77 13.00 10.37
N ASP A 259 4.42 13.77 11.40
CA ASP A 259 5.40 14.20 12.38
C ASP A 259 5.66 13.11 13.41
N LEU A 260 6.93 12.74 13.60
CA LEU A 260 7.35 11.66 14.50
C LEU A 260 8.12 12.16 15.72
N GLY A 261 8.03 13.45 16.07
CA GLY A 261 8.69 13.94 17.27
C GLY A 261 8.57 15.45 17.43
N GLY A 262 7.82 15.86 18.45
CA GLY A 262 7.63 17.25 18.86
C GLY A 262 6.75 17.36 20.09
N ASP A 263 6.61 18.56 20.63
CA ASP A 263 5.69 18.85 21.72
C ASP A 263 4.23 18.56 21.27
N PRO A 264 3.48 17.68 21.96
CA PRO A 264 2.13 17.32 21.58
C PRO A 264 1.16 18.50 21.45
N ASP A 265 1.28 19.52 22.31
CA ASP A 265 0.41 20.69 22.28
C ASP A 265 0.74 21.59 21.08
N VAL A 266 2.03 21.74 20.76
CA VAL A 266 2.47 22.50 19.58
C VAL A 266 2.01 21.79 18.30
N LEU A 267 2.18 20.47 18.22
CA LEU A 267 1.77 19.69 17.06
C LEU A 267 0.24 19.65 16.90
N ALA A 268 -0.52 19.65 18.00
CA ALA A 268 -1.97 19.75 17.96
C ALA A 268 -2.43 21.07 17.32
N VAL A 269 -1.78 22.20 17.66
CA VAL A 269 -2.05 23.51 17.04
C VAL A 269 -1.67 23.52 15.56
N LEU A 270 -0.50 22.97 15.21
CA LEU A 270 -0.08 22.87 13.80
C LEU A 270 -0.98 21.95 12.97
N ALA A 271 -1.63 20.96 13.60
CA ALA A 271 -2.51 20.02 12.94
C ALA A 271 -3.93 20.57 12.69
N GLU A 272 -4.21 21.81 13.10
CA GLU A 272 -5.48 22.46 12.80
C GLU A 272 -5.73 22.49 11.27
N PRO A 273 -6.96 22.19 10.81
CA PRO A 273 -7.18 22.01 9.38
C PRO A 273 -7.00 23.31 8.56
N ASP A 274 -6.03 23.30 7.65
CA ASP A 274 -5.83 24.34 6.64
C ASP A 274 -6.14 23.79 5.22
N PRO A 275 -6.97 24.46 4.41
CA PRO A 275 -7.26 24.03 3.04
C PRO A 275 -6.09 24.20 2.05
N PHE A 276 -5.11 25.06 2.33
CA PHE A 276 -3.96 25.35 1.47
C PHE A 276 -2.72 24.55 1.85
N ALA A 277 -2.62 24.12 3.11
CA ALA A 277 -1.45 23.41 3.63
C ALA A 277 -1.55 21.87 3.48
N ALA A 278 -0.43 21.19 3.69
CA ALA A 278 -0.37 19.73 3.78
C ALA A 278 -1.06 19.27 5.07
N ALA A 279 -1.77 18.14 5.01
CA ALA A 279 -2.40 17.60 6.22
C ALA A 279 -1.32 17.07 7.18
N LEU A 280 -1.41 17.43 8.45
CA LEU A 280 -0.53 16.92 9.51
C LEU A 280 -1.24 15.82 10.31
N GLU A 281 -0.58 14.68 10.44
CA GLU A 281 -0.86 13.69 11.48
C GLU A 281 0.42 13.51 12.30
N PHE A 282 0.34 13.32 13.62
CA PHE A 282 1.54 13.28 14.46
C PHE A 282 1.57 12.14 15.47
N ALA A 283 2.78 11.86 15.97
CA ALA A 283 3.05 10.96 17.08
C ALA A 283 3.12 11.67 18.44
N GLY A 284 3.52 12.95 18.43
CA GLY A 284 3.78 13.74 19.62
C GLY A 284 5.19 13.51 20.14
N ALA A 285 5.38 13.54 21.46
CA ALA A 285 6.70 13.40 22.07
C ALA A 285 7.32 12.01 21.80
N PHE A 286 8.65 11.93 21.72
CA PHE A 286 9.37 10.66 21.79
C PHE A 286 9.17 10.03 23.18
N LEU A 287 8.61 8.82 23.26
CA LEU A 287 8.69 8.04 24.50
C LEU A 287 10.05 7.34 24.55
N THR A 288 10.77 7.51 25.65
CA THR A 288 12.15 7.01 25.78
C THR A 288 12.49 6.60 27.20
N ALA A 289 13.58 5.85 27.38
CA ALA A 289 14.09 5.51 28.70
C ALA A 289 14.60 6.76 29.44
N PRO A 290 14.71 6.74 30.78
CA PRO A 290 15.33 7.85 31.52
C PRO A 290 16.77 8.11 31.05
N GLY A 291 17.06 9.33 30.61
CA GLY A 291 18.31 9.72 29.96
C GLY A 291 18.49 9.22 28.52
N GLY A 292 17.48 8.58 27.93
CA GLY A 292 17.51 8.01 26.59
C GLY A 292 17.28 9.05 25.50
N TYR A 293 17.61 8.71 24.25
CA TYR A 293 17.46 9.63 23.12
C TYR A 293 15.98 10.08 22.93
N PRO A 294 15.69 11.36 22.63
CA PRO A 294 16.62 12.48 22.46
C PRO A 294 16.75 13.39 23.70
N SER A 295 16.54 12.89 24.93
CA SER A 295 16.31 13.73 26.12
C SER A 295 17.44 14.67 26.52
N ASP A 296 18.66 14.42 26.04
CA ASP A 296 19.86 15.22 26.27
C ASP A 296 20.32 16.02 25.03
N ARG A 297 19.56 15.97 23.93
CA ARG A 297 19.96 16.55 22.64
C ARG A 297 19.59 18.04 22.58
N ALA A 298 20.60 18.88 22.34
CA ALA A 298 20.43 20.33 22.28
C ALA A 298 19.52 20.81 21.14
N TRP A 299 19.33 20.00 20.10
CA TRP A 299 18.42 20.30 18.99
C TRP A 299 16.96 19.96 19.32
N ALA A 300 16.70 19.12 20.33
CA ALA A 300 15.36 18.66 20.66
C ALA A 300 14.61 19.78 21.41
N PRO A 301 13.46 20.26 20.90
CA PRO A 301 12.67 21.27 21.59
C PRO A 301 12.14 20.76 22.93
N ALA A 302 11.97 21.65 23.90
CA ALA A 302 11.27 21.29 25.13
C ALA A 302 9.89 20.70 24.82
N GLY A 303 9.48 19.68 25.58
CA GLY A 303 8.22 18.96 25.37
C GLY A 303 8.27 17.88 24.29
N SER A 304 9.34 17.80 23.48
CA SER A 304 9.44 16.82 22.40
C SER A 304 9.80 15.40 22.84
N TRP A 305 10.06 15.15 24.12
CA TRP A 305 10.29 13.80 24.66
C TRP A 305 9.62 13.61 26.02
N ARG A 306 9.36 12.35 26.37
CA ARG A 306 8.83 11.92 27.66
C ARG A 306 9.58 10.67 28.12
N GLU A 307 10.27 10.78 29.24
CA GLU A 307 11.01 9.67 29.84
C GLU A 307 10.08 8.74 30.62
N ILE A 308 10.22 7.44 30.41
CA ILE A 308 9.35 6.38 30.95
C ILE A 308 10.19 5.45 31.81
N ALA A 309 9.99 5.49 33.13
CA ALA A 309 10.74 4.66 34.08
C ALA A 309 9.98 3.38 34.48
N SER A 310 8.69 3.29 34.17
CA SER A 310 7.80 2.21 34.59
C SER A 310 6.60 2.01 33.66
N ALA A 311 5.87 0.91 33.82
CA ALA A 311 4.60 0.66 33.12
C ALA A 311 3.55 1.75 33.39
N ASP A 312 3.43 2.20 34.65
CA ASP A 312 2.49 3.25 35.04
C ASP A 312 2.82 4.59 34.33
N ASP A 313 4.11 4.90 34.17
CA ASP A 313 4.54 6.05 33.38
C ASP A 313 4.16 5.90 31.90
N ALA A 314 4.25 4.68 31.36
CA ALA A 314 3.91 4.39 29.98
C ALA A 314 2.41 4.60 29.71
N GLU A 315 1.54 4.11 30.59
CA GLU A 315 0.08 4.32 30.49
C GLU A 315 -0.24 5.82 30.47
N LEU A 316 0.33 6.59 31.41
CA LEU A 316 0.11 8.03 31.50
C LEU A 316 0.62 8.76 30.25
N ALA A 317 1.84 8.46 29.81
CA ALA A 317 2.42 9.10 28.64
C ALA A 317 1.65 8.80 27.35
N VAL A 318 1.16 7.56 27.18
CA VAL A 318 0.29 7.21 26.05
C VAL A 318 -1.03 7.99 26.13
N ALA A 319 -1.62 8.10 27.32
CA ALA A 319 -2.85 8.86 27.51
C ALA A 319 -2.68 10.37 27.20
N GLU A 320 -1.56 10.98 27.60
CA GLU A 320 -1.21 12.37 27.29
C GLU A 320 -1.18 12.61 25.77
N GLN A 321 -0.51 11.72 25.03
CA GLN A 321 -0.39 11.79 23.57
C GLN A 321 -1.75 11.62 22.88
N VAL A 322 -2.54 10.65 23.32
CA VAL A 322 -3.90 10.41 22.82
C VAL A 322 -4.80 11.61 23.08
N ALA A 323 -4.69 12.25 24.25
CA ALA A 323 -5.46 13.43 24.61
C ALA A 323 -5.11 14.63 23.72
N ALA A 324 -3.84 14.80 23.35
CA ALA A 324 -3.40 15.81 22.39
C ALA A 324 -3.89 15.53 20.95
N GLY A 325 -4.34 14.31 20.66
CA GLY A 325 -4.83 13.91 19.33
C GLY A 325 -3.81 13.14 18.50
N ALA A 326 -2.76 12.60 19.12
CA ALA A 326 -1.78 11.77 18.44
C ALA A 326 -2.45 10.59 17.73
N SER A 327 -1.96 10.30 16.53
CA SER A 327 -2.49 9.28 15.63
C SER A 327 -1.66 7.99 15.62
N ARG A 328 -0.54 8.02 16.33
CA ARG A 328 0.47 6.98 16.53
C ARG A 328 1.31 7.35 17.75
N ILE A 329 2.16 6.45 18.22
CA ILE A 329 3.12 6.75 19.29
C ILE A 329 4.53 6.47 18.80
N LYS A 330 5.44 7.41 19.05
CA LYS A 330 6.86 7.26 18.73
C LYS A 330 7.60 6.79 19.97
N ILE A 331 8.39 5.73 19.82
CA ILE A 331 9.36 5.28 20.81
C ILE A 331 10.79 5.41 20.30
N ALA A 332 11.77 5.47 21.20
CA ALA A 332 13.19 5.52 20.87
C ALA A 332 13.96 4.33 21.46
N LEU A 333 14.64 3.59 20.58
CA LEU A 333 15.59 2.54 20.90
C LEU A 333 16.93 2.89 20.26
N ASN A 334 17.64 3.86 20.84
CA ASN A 334 18.93 4.32 20.36
C ASN A 334 20.03 4.03 21.39
N ALA A 335 20.65 2.85 21.27
CA ALA A 335 21.67 2.41 22.22
C ALA A 335 23.03 3.12 22.01
N ASP A 336 23.25 3.70 20.82
CA ASP A 336 24.47 4.47 20.52
C ASP A 336 24.40 5.89 21.12
N ALA A 337 23.19 6.39 21.36
CA ALA A 337 22.94 7.75 21.82
C ALA A 337 22.49 7.87 23.29
N GLY A 338 22.23 6.75 23.98
CA GLY A 338 21.77 6.76 25.37
C GLY A 338 21.25 5.41 25.85
N PRO A 339 20.79 5.31 27.10
CA PRO A 339 20.09 4.14 27.59
C PRO A 339 18.80 3.88 26.82
N VAL A 340 18.45 2.60 26.74
CA VAL A 340 17.18 2.08 26.20
C VAL A 340 16.53 1.21 27.27
N TRP A 341 15.22 1.00 27.19
CA TRP A 341 14.53 0.08 28.10
C TRP A 341 15.09 -1.34 27.97
N ASP A 342 14.91 -2.15 29.01
CA ASP A 342 15.03 -3.60 28.88
C ASP A 342 13.83 -4.18 28.10
N ASP A 343 13.90 -5.46 27.77
CA ASP A 343 12.87 -6.11 26.94
C ASP A 343 11.51 -6.20 27.65
N ALA A 344 11.50 -6.26 28.98
CA ALA A 344 10.27 -6.36 29.76
C ALA A 344 9.49 -5.04 29.68
N LEU A 345 10.13 -3.91 29.99
CA LEU A 345 9.49 -2.61 29.94
C LEU A 345 9.19 -2.19 28.49
N LEU A 346 10.04 -2.55 27.51
CA LEU A 346 9.73 -2.34 26.09
C LEU A 346 8.42 -3.05 25.69
N ALA A 347 8.24 -4.30 26.10
CA ALA A 347 7.02 -5.05 25.81
C ALA A 347 5.78 -4.43 26.48
N GLU A 348 5.91 -3.94 27.71
CA GLU A 348 4.84 -3.22 28.42
C GLU A 348 4.47 -1.91 27.69
N VAL A 349 5.45 -1.08 27.32
CA VAL A 349 5.20 0.16 26.56
C VAL A 349 4.47 -0.14 25.24
N VAL A 350 4.92 -1.14 24.48
CA VAL A 350 4.26 -1.52 23.22
C VAL A 350 2.84 -2.04 23.47
N ALA A 351 2.62 -2.81 24.54
CA ALA A 351 1.30 -3.30 24.92
C ALA A 351 0.35 -2.15 25.25
N GLU A 352 0.79 -1.12 25.99
CA GLU A 352 -0.01 0.06 26.33
C GLU A 352 -0.44 0.84 25.09
N VAL A 353 0.48 1.09 24.14
CA VAL A 353 0.15 1.75 22.87
C VAL A 353 -0.88 0.96 22.08
N ARG A 354 -0.71 -0.38 22.03
CA ARG A 354 -1.66 -1.27 21.34
C ARG A 354 -3.02 -1.30 22.03
N ALA A 355 -3.08 -1.23 23.36
CA ALA A 355 -4.32 -1.12 24.12
C ALA A 355 -5.07 0.19 23.81
N ALA A 356 -4.35 1.28 23.55
CA ALA A 356 -4.92 2.54 23.06
C ALA A 356 -5.38 2.48 21.58
N GLY A 357 -5.10 1.38 20.87
CA GLY A 357 -5.51 1.17 19.48
C GLY A 357 -4.72 2.02 18.47
N LEU A 358 -3.54 2.51 18.86
CA LEU A 358 -2.62 3.26 18.02
C LEU A 358 -1.46 2.37 17.53
N PRO A 359 -0.85 2.69 16.37
CA PRO A 359 0.39 2.05 15.96
C PRO A 359 1.59 2.57 16.73
N VAL A 360 2.57 1.69 16.93
CA VAL A 360 3.90 2.04 17.45
C VAL A 360 4.87 2.29 16.29
N VAL A 361 5.56 3.42 16.36
CA VAL A 361 6.66 3.77 15.46
C VAL A 361 7.95 3.84 16.28
N ALA A 362 9.01 3.14 15.90
CA ALA A 362 10.27 3.15 16.64
C ALA A 362 11.40 3.80 15.86
N HIS A 363 12.14 4.73 16.49
CA HIS A 363 13.53 5.00 16.10
C HIS A 363 14.39 3.83 16.59
N VAL A 364 15.14 3.19 15.70
CA VAL A 364 16.05 2.09 16.06
C VAL A 364 17.45 2.39 15.59
N GLU A 365 18.40 2.42 16.53
CA GLU A 365 19.81 2.70 16.23
C GLU A 365 20.70 2.03 17.29
N GLY A 366 21.82 1.49 16.81
CA GLY A 366 22.71 0.62 17.56
C GLY A 366 22.40 -0.86 17.33
N ALA A 367 23.42 -1.70 17.54
CA ALA A 367 23.34 -3.14 17.31
C ALA A 367 22.20 -3.78 18.12
N GLY A 368 21.44 -4.68 17.48
CA GLY A 368 20.33 -5.43 18.04
C GLY A 368 19.03 -4.65 18.22
N GLN A 369 19.01 -3.33 18.09
CA GLN A 369 17.78 -2.56 18.40
C GLN A 369 16.65 -2.80 17.37
N ALA A 370 17.00 -3.05 16.10
CA ALA A 370 16.02 -3.41 15.09
C ALA A 370 15.37 -4.77 15.40
N GLU A 371 16.14 -5.78 15.83
CA GLU A 371 15.59 -7.08 16.25
C GLU A 371 14.66 -6.94 17.46
N ARG A 372 15.08 -6.18 18.48
CA ARG A 372 14.28 -5.93 19.68
C ARG A 372 12.95 -5.25 19.35
N ALA A 373 12.95 -4.27 18.44
CA ALA A 373 11.73 -3.62 17.99
C ALA A 373 10.78 -4.58 17.25
N ILE A 374 11.33 -5.42 16.36
CA ILE A 374 10.56 -6.45 15.63
C ILE A 374 9.96 -7.46 16.63
N ASP A 375 10.71 -7.89 17.63
CA ASP A 375 10.27 -8.89 18.60
C ASP A 375 9.24 -8.35 19.59
N ALA A 376 9.36 -7.07 19.98
CA ALA A 376 8.36 -6.36 20.75
C ALA A 376 7.06 -6.13 19.94
N GLY A 377 7.09 -6.33 18.62
CA GLY A 377 5.96 -6.11 17.74
C GLY A 377 5.68 -4.64 17.53
N VAL A 378 6.71 -3.82 17.31
CA VAL A 378 6.55 -2.46 16.75
C VAL A 378 5.85 -2.57 15.38
N ASP A 379 5.07 -1.56 14.97
CA ASP A 379 4.38 -1.58 13.66
C ASP A 379 5.24 -0.97 12.55
N VAL A 380 5.96 0.12 12.85
CA VAL A 380 6.78 0.86 11.87
C VAL A 380 8.17 1.17 12.43
N LEU A 381 9.22 0.93 11.64
CA LEU A 381 10.55 1.46 11.94
C LEU A 381 10.72 2.81 11.24
N ALA A 382 11.03 3.84 12.01
CA ALA A 382 11.45 5.12 11.50
C ALA A 382 12.94 5.04 11.24
N HIS A 383 13.27 5.24 9.98
CA HIS A 383 14.44 4.73 9.28
C HIS A 383 14.38 3.25 8.93
N ALA A 384 14.82 2.94 7.71
CA ALA A 384 15.21 1.61 7.35
C ALA A 384 16.44 1.25 8.21
N PRO A 385 16.50 0.05 8.81
CA PRO A 385 17.62 -0.32 9.69
C PRO A 385 18.98 -0.08 9.02
N PHE A 386 19.85 0.68 9.69
CA PHE A 386 21.11 1.15 9.11
C PHE A 386 22.34 0.86 9.98
N SER A 387 22.16 0.43 11.23
CA SER A 387 23.28 0.09 12.14
C SER A 387 23.93 -1.26 11.84
N GLU A 388 23.18 -2.20 11.26
CA GLU A 388 23.68 -3.53 10.87
C GLU A 388 22.86 -4.13 9.72
N VAL A 389 23.46 -5.05 8.95
CA VAL A 389 22.72 -5.82 7.94
C VAL A 389 21.91 -6.90 8.66
N LEU A 390 20.59 -6.86 8.51
CA LEU A 390 19.70 -7.77 9.20
C LEU A 390 19.71 -9.17 8.56
N PRO A 391 19.74 -10.24 9.36
CA PRO A 391 19.59 -11.60 8.84
C PRO A 391 18.28 -11.77 8.07
N SER A 392 18.30 -12.53 6.97
CA SER A 392 17.12 -12.77 6.14
C SER A 392 15.95 -13.41 6.92
N THR A 393 16.26 -14.17 7.96
CA THR A 393 15.28 -14.76 8.89
C THR A 393 14.55 -13.70 9.72
N LEU A 394 15.28 -12.69 10.20
CA LEU A 394 14.70 -11.54 10.91
C LEU A 394 13.85 -10.68 9.97
N VAL A 395 14.35 -10.42 8.76
CA VAL A 395 13.60 -9.69 7.71
C VAL A 395 12.30 -10.40 7.36
N ALA A 396 12.32 -11.72 7.17
CA ALA A 396 11.13 -12.51 6.89
C ALA A 396 10.12 -12.45 8.06
N ARG A 397 10.60 -12.46 9.30
CA ARG A 397 9.76 -12.30 10.51
C ARG A 397 9.07 -10.94 10.53
N ALA A 398 9.81 -9.86 10.28
CA ALA A 398 9.25 -8.51 10.20
C ALA A 398 8.14 -8.41 9.13
N VAL A 399 8.37 -8.96 7.93
CA VAL A 399 7.35 -8.99 6.87
C VAL A 399 6.13 -9.81 7.26
N ALA A 400 6.32 -10.98 7.88
CA ALA A 400 5.22 -11.85 8.30
C ALA A 400 4.32 -11.19 9.36
N GLN A 401 4.89 -10.34 10.22
CA GLN A 401 4.16 -9.55 11.21
C GLN A 401 3.48 -8.31 10.60
N GLY A 402 3.76 -7.97 9.35
CA GLY A 402 3.22 -6.78 8.69
C GLY A 402 3.93 -5.48 9.07
N GLN A 403 5.17 -5.57 9.56
CA GLN A 403 6.05 -4.42 9.80
C GLN A 403 6.22 -3.59 8.53
N ARG A 404 6.41 -2.28 8.69
CA ARG A 404 6.74 -1.36 7.59
C ARG A 404 7.95 -0.53 7.97
N TRP A 405 8.74 -0.13 6.99
CA TRP A 405 9.92 0.71 7.22
C TRP A 405 9.76 2.03 6.50
N VAL A 406 10.08 3.13 7.17
CA VAL A 406 10.21 4.44 6.51
C VAL A 406 11.61 4.52 5.90
N SER A 407 11.72 4.94 4.64
CA SER A 407 12.96 4.87 3.87
C SER A 407 14.10 5.71 4.47
N THR A 408 13.92 7.03 4.58
CA THR A 408 14.89 8.02 5.09
C THR A 408 16.35 7.71 4.73
N LEU A 409 16.62 7.38 3.48
CA LEU A 409 17.92 6.87 3.06
C LEU A 409 18.95 7.98 2.82
N ALA A 410 18.50 9.17 2.42
CA ALA A 410 19.36 10.25 1.95
C ALA A 410 20.09 11.00 3.08
N ILE A 411 19.60 10.92 4.31
CA ILE A 411 20.20 11.61 5.46
C ILE A 411 21.44 10.88 6.01
N HIS A 412 21.63 9.61 5.66
CA HIS A 412 22.69 8.78 6.21
C HIS A 412 24.03 8.98 5.50
N GLU A 413 25.11 8.90 6.26
CA GLU A 413 26.46 8.86 5.73
C GLU A 413 26.68 7.62 4.83
N PRO A 414 27.64 7.64 3.89
CA PRO A 414 27.77 6.58 2.88
C PRO A 414 27.84 5.14 3.42
N ALA A 415 28.47 4.93 4.58
CA ALA A 415 28.58 3.60 5.18
C ALA A 415 27.25 3.07 5.73
N GLU A 416 26.53 3.89 6.50
CA GLU A 416 25.21 3.57 7.05
C GLU A 416 24.18 3.43 5.94
N ARG A 417 24.24 4.33 4.94
CA ARG A 417 23.38 4.28 3.76
C ARG A 417 23.55 2.98 2.99
N ALA A 418 24.78 2.47 2.86
CA ALA A 418 25.02 1.18 2.21
C ALA A 418 24.34 0.00 2.94
N ILE A 419 24.36 0.02 4.27
CA ILE A 419 23.67 -0.96 5.11
C ILE A 419 22.15 -0.83 4.95
N ALA A 420 21.62 0.39 5.04
CA ALA A 420 20.20 0.68 4.86
C ALA A 420 19.69 0.19 3.50
N LEU A 421 20.44 0.46 2.42
CA LEU A 421 20.11 0.03 1.06
C LEU A 421 20.06 -1.51 0.95
N GLU A 422 21.01 -2.21 1.56
CA GLU A 422 21.01 -3.68 1.57
C GLU A 422 19.78 -4.24 2.31
N ASN A 423 19.48 -3.69 3.49
CA ASN A 423 18.29 -4.08 4.26
C ASN A 423 16.99 -3.80 3.50
N VAL A 424 16.86 -2.62 2.87
CA VAL A 424 15.68 -2.28 2.06
C VAL A 424 15.50 -3.26 0.90
N ARG A 425 16.58 -3.62 0.19
CA ARG A 425 16.51 -4.62 -0.89
C ARG A 425 16.02 -5.97 -0.38
N GLY A 426 16.59 -6.46 0.73
CA GLY A 426 16.19 -7.72 1.36
C GLY A 426 14.73 -7.70 1.81
N PHE A 427 14.31 -6.64 2.49
CA PHE A 427 12.94 -6.46 2.98
C PHE A 427 11.92 -6.41 1.86
N ARG A 428 12.20 -5.68 0.78
CA ARG A 428 11.33 -5.62 -0.40
C ARG A 428 11.27 -6.96 -1.13
N ALA A 429 12.39 -7.66 -1.29
CA ALA A 429 12.40 -9.00 -1.90
C ALA A 429 11.56 -10.02 -1.11
N ALA A 430 11.51 -9.87 0.21
CA ALA A 430 10.66 -10.65 1.10
C ALA A 430 9.17 -10.25 1.04
N GLY A 431 8.83 -9.10 0.45
CA GLY A 431 7.45 -8.61 0.30
C GLY A 431 7.06 -7.51 1.31
N GLY A 432 8.03 -6.91 1.99
CA GLY A 432 7.83 -5.81 2.92
C GLY A 432 7.33 -4.52 2.25
N GLU A 433 6.57 -3.73 3.02
CA GLU A 433 6.04 -2.44 2.58
C GLU A 433 6.96 -1.31 3.05
N LEU A 434 7.56 -0.61 2.08
CA LEU A 434 8.37 0.58 2.34
C LEU A 434 7.48 1.83 2.25
N LEU A 435 7.71 2.79 3.14
CA LEU A 435 7.05 4.09 3.19
C LEU A 435 8.07 5.18 2.86
N TYR A 436 7.70 6.13 2.01
CA TYR A 436 8.55 7.29 1.76
C TYR A 436 8.57 8.19 3.00
N GLY A 437 9.76 8.58 3.44
CA GLY A 437 9.92 9.67 4.40
C GLY A 437 11.34 10.20 4.41
N THR A 438 11.51 11.44 4.87
CA THR A 438 12.77 12.20 4.69
C THR A 438 13.53 12.47 5.96
N ASP A 439 12.88 12.38 7.12
CA ASP A 439 13.38 12.91 8.38
C ASP A 439 13.63 14.44 8.29
N LEU A 440 12.70 15.16 7.64
CA LEU A 440 12.76 16.61 7.52
C LEU A 440 12.84 17.26 8.90
N GLY A 441 13.92 18.01 9.15
CA GLY A 441 14.30 18.54 10.46
C GLY A 441 15.68 18.05 10.91
N ASN A 442 16.17 16.97 10.29
CA ASN A 442 17.56 16.53 10.40
C ASN A 442 18.43 17.23 9.34
N GLY A 443 19.02 18.36 9.73
CA GLY A 443 19.82 19.20 8.84
C GLY A 443 19.01 19.99 7.81
N GLU A 444 19.70 20.62 6.86
CA GLU A 444 19.05 21.38 5.79
C GLU A 444 18.48 20.43 4.72
N GLN A 445 17.17 20.48 4.53
CA GLN A 445 16.46 19.67 3.53
C GLN A 445 15.41 20.52 2.79
N PRO A 446 15.12 20.20 1.51
CA PRO A 446 14.08 20.92 0.77
C PRO A 446 12.69 20.61 1.31
N LEU A 447 11.80 21.61 1.28
CA LEU A 447 10.38 21.43 1.58
C LEU A 447 9.68 20.85 0.34
N GLY A 448 9.09 19.66 0.49
CA GLY A 448 8.35 18.96 -0.55
C GLY A 448 8.88 17.55 -0.79
N LEU A 449 8.64 17.01 -1.99
CA LEU A 449 9.34 15.81 -2.44
C LEU A 449 10.85 16.07 -2.47
N ASN A 450 11.62 15.23 -1.78
CA ASN A 450 13.06 15.37 -1.66
C ASN A 450 13.75 14.60 -2.80
N PRO A 451 14.45 15.28 -3.74
CA PRO A 451 15.10 14.62 -4.87
C PRO A 451 16.20 13.64 -4.45
N ALA A 452 16.90 13.92 -3.34
CA ALA A 452 17.95 13.03 -2.84
C ALA A 452 17.36 11.73 -2.30
N GLU A 453 16.23 11.79 -1.61
CA GLU A 453 15.52 10.61 -1.12
C GLU A 453 14.95 9.78 -2.27
N LEU A 454 14.35 10.43 -3.27
CA LEU A 454 13.87 9.75 -4.49
C LEU A 454 15.01 9.04 -5.25
N ALA A 455 16.19 9.67 -5.33
CA ALA A 455 17.38 9.06 -5.91
C ALA A 455 17.89 7.87 -5.07
N ALA A 456 17.84 7.96 -3.75
CA ALA A 456 18.22 6.87 -2.85
C ALA A 456 17.26 5.67 -2.96
N LEU A 457 15.95 5.91 -3.13
CA LEU A 457 14.99 4.85 -3.44
C LEU A 457 15.28 4.17 -4.78
N ALA A 458 15.67 4.92 -5.81
CA ALA A 458 16.10 4.34 -7.09
C ALA A 458 17.34 3.45 -6.91
N GLU A 459 18.31 3.90 -6.11
CA GLU A 459 19.52 3.13 -5.76
C GLU A 459 19.21 1.85 -4.97
N ALA A 460 18.13 1.86 -4.18
CA ALA A 460 17.57 0.67 -3.52
C ALA A 460 16.84 -0.28 -4.50
N GLY A 461 16.81 0.01 -5.81
CA GLY A 461 16.16 -0.79 -6.83
C GLY A 461 14.64 -0.63 -6.88
N LEU A 462 14.11 0.53 -6.48
CA LEU A 462 12.72 0.88 -6.74
C LEU A 462 12.59 1.44 -8.16
N ASP A 463 11.57 0.96 -8.88
CA ASP A 463 11.06 1.62 -10.08
C ASP A 463 10.05 2.71 -9.70
N GLU A 464 9.58 3.48 -10.68
CA GLU A 464 8.63 4.57 -10.48
C GLU A 464 7.31 4.09 -9.85
N THR A 465 6.87 2.88 -10.20
CA THR A 465 5.64 2.30 -9.66
C THR A 465 5.81 1.94 -8.18
N ALA A 466 6.96 1.40 -7.78
CA ALA A 466 7.28 1.10 -6.39
C ALA A 466 7.46 2.38 -5.56
N VAL A 467 8.10 3.42 -6.11
CA VAL A 467 8.20 4.73 -5.44
C VAL A 467 6.83 5.36 -5.23
N LEU A 468 5.95 5.33 -6.25
CA LEU A 468 4.57 5.77 -6.09
C LEU A 468 3.87 5.03 -4.96
N ARG A 469 4.05 3.71 -4.85
CA ARG A 469 3.47 2.93 -3.73
C ARG A 469 3.99 3.38 -2.37
N ALA A 470 5.27 3.72 -2.26
CA ALA A 470 5.85 4.23 -1.02
C ALA A 470 5.31 5.62 -0.63
N LEU A 471 5.07 6.48 -1.64
CA LEU A 471 4.52 7.83 -1.46
C LEU A 471 3.03 7.84 -1.10
N VAL A 472 2.25 6.92 -1.68
CA VAL A 472 0.80 6.81 -1.47
C VAL A 472 0.42 5.79 -0.41
N GLY A 473 1.42 5.07 0.10
CA GLY A 473 1.33 4.11 1.20
C GLY A 473 0.94 4.80 2.50
N GLY A 474 0.54 4.02 3.49
CA GLY A 474 0.23 4.57 4.81
C GLY A 474 -0.51 3.61 5.72
N PHE A 475 -0.36 3.85 7.02
CA PHE A 475 -1.04 3.15 8.10
C PHE A 475 -2.09 4.09 8.73
N GLY A 476 -3.29 3.60 9.03
CA GLY A 476 -4.32 4.37 9.75
C GLY A 476 -5.55 4.79 8.95
N ARG A 477 -6.52 5.42 9.63
CA ARG A 477 -7.91 5.69 9.20
C ARG A 477 -8.04 6.80 8.13
N GLY A 478 -7.26 6.76 7.06
CA GLY A 478 -7.28 7.77 5.99
C GLY A 478 -8.23 7.42 4.85
N ARG A 479 -9.47 7.93 4.90
CA ARG A 479 -10.31 8.09 3.69
C ARG A 479 -9.72 9.24 2.84
N TRP A 480 -9.74 9.12 1.51
CA TRP A 480 -9.41 10.18 0.52
C TRP A 480 -10.23 11.46 0.75
N LYS A 481 -9.83 12.32 1.68
CA LYS A 481 -10.82 13.25 2.28
C LYS A 481 -10.66 14.72 1.95
N LYS A 482 -9.49 15.20 1.49
CA LYS A 482 -9.30 16.64 1.26
C LYS A 482 -8.29 16.99 0.17
N ARG A 483 -7.18 16.25 0.03
CA ARG A 483 -6.15 16.51 -0.98
C ARG A 483 -5.81 15.26 -1.79
N VAL A 484 -5.42 15.48 -3.02
CA VAL A 484 -5.01 14.47 -4.02
C VAL A 484 -3.75 14.96 -4.72
N THR A 485 -2.98 14.04 -5.27
CA THR A 485 -1.84 14.40 -6.11
C THR A 485 -2.29 14.40 -7.56
N TRP A 486 -2.05 15.49 -8.27
CA TRP A 486 -2.25 15.58 -9.71
C TRP A 486 -0.89 15.68 -10.41
N MET A 487 -0.79 15.07 -11.58
CA MET A 487 0.37 15.13 -12.45
C MET A 487 -0.08 15.40 -13.90
N PRO A 488 0.71 16.14 -14.69
CA PRO A 488 0.36 16.44 -16.08
C PRO A 488 0.31 15.19 -16.98
N GLY A 489 1.00 14.12 -16.59
CA GLY A 489 1.00 12.84 -17.29
C GLY A 489 1.36 11.70 -16.36
N ARG A 490 1.24 10.47 -16.87
CA ARG A 490 1.68 9.27 -16.16
C ARG A 490 3.21 9.31 -16.05
N PRO A 491 3.78 9.19 -14.84
CA PRO A 491 5.23 9.10 -14.69
C PRO A 491 5.75 7.84 -15.37
N THR A 492 6.80 7.98 -16.16
CA THR A 492 7.57 6.88 -16.77
C THR A 492 8.96 6.77 -16.16
N ALA A 493 9.37 7.77 -15.38
CA ALA A 493 10.57 7.76 -14.55
C ALA A 493 10.29 8.41 -13.18
N ILE A 494 11.13 8.10 -12.19
CA ILE A 494 11.06 8.70 -10.84
C ILE A 494 11.22 10.22 -10.90
N THR A 495 12.03 10.74 -11.83
CA THR A 495 12.24 12.18 -12.03
C THR A 495 10.96 12.93 -12.41
N ASP A 496 9.97 12.26 -13.01
CA ASP A 496 8.70 12.88 -13.40
C ASP A 496 7.85 13.26 -12.18
N LEU A 497 8.12 12.64 -11.02
CA LEU A 497 7.44 12.93 -9.76
C LEU A 497 7.68 14.37 -9.27
N ALA A 498 8.73 15.04 -9.75
CA ALA A 498 8.95 16.46 -9.49
C ALA A 498 7.82 17.36 -10.06
N GLY A 499 7.05 16.85 -11.04
CA GLY A 499 5.87 17.53 -11.58
C GLY A 499 4.58 17.28 -10.79
N ALA A 500 4.65 16.60 -9.65
CA ALA A 500 3.49 16.32 -8.80
C ALA A 500 3.01 17.57 -8.07
N VAL A 501 1.70 17.81 -8.15
CA VAL A 501 1.04 18.94 -7.50
C VAL A 501 0.01 18.41 -6.52
N SER A 502 0.10 18.86 -5.27
CA SER A 502 -0.91 18.58 -4.25
C SER A 502 -2.09 19.51 -4.44
N LEU A 503 -3.27 18.98 -4.77
CA LEU A 503 -4.48 19.75 -5.00
C LEU A 503 -5.51 19.50 -3.91
N GLY A 504 -6.15 20.56 -3.42
CA GLY A 504 -7.38 20.44 -2.65
C GLY A 504 -8.50 19.90 -3.54
N VAL A 505 -9.33 18.99 -3.01
CA VAL A 505 -10.48 18.44 -3.73
C VAL A 505 -11.50 19.53 -4.10
N GLY A 506 -11.56 20.60 -3.30
CA GLY A 506 -12.36 21.80 -3.62
C GLY A 506 -11.83 22.58 -4.83
N ASP A 507 -10.53 22.51 -5.10
CA ASP A 507 -9.86 23.29 -6.14
C ASP A 507 -9.83 22.56 -7.50
N LEU A 508 -10.21 21.28 -7.52
CA LEU A 508 -10.24 20.47 -8.75
C LEU A 508 -11.16 21.08 -9.82
N GLU A 509 -12.21 21.79 -9.41
CA GLU A 509 -13.12 22.48 -10.36
C GLU A 509 -12.42 23.65 -11.08
N ALA A 510 -11.50 24.33 -10.41
CA ALA A 510 -10.70 25.41 -11.01
C ALA A 510 -9.52 24.87 -11.85
N ALA A 511 -9.04 23.67 -11.54
CA ALA A 511 -7.96 23.01 -12.27
C ALA A 511 -8.42 22.32 -13.57
N GLY A 512 -9.72 22.01 -13.69
CA GLY A 512 -10.29 21.34 -14.85
C GLY A 512 -10.93 22.28 -15.87
N ARG A 513 -11.27 21.72 -17.05
CA ARG A 513 -11.87 22.43 -18.18
C ARG A 513 -13.32 22.02 -18.43
#